data_AF-I8AKS2-F1
#
_entry.id   AF-I8AKS2-F1
#
_cell.length_a   1.000
_cell.length_b   1.000
_cell.length_c   1.000
_cell.angle_alpha   90.00
_cell.angle_beta   90.00
_cell.angle_gamma   90.00
#
_symmetry.space_group_name_H-M   'P 1'
#
loop_
_entity.id
_entity.type
_entity.pdbx_description
1 polymer ?
#
loop_
_entity_poly.entity_id
_entity_poly.type
_entity_poly.pdbx_seq_one_letter_code
_entity_poly.pdbx_strand_id
1 'polypeptide(L)'
;MPWALYHGHRSGIKLHVSFTNETEMPLQIIETTGLKHDGPIGKELEDTRFILVGDRAYFSIDKVNRYVSKEQKQSFVLRLKDNIQLNRKKSLQRSRPQGSNVTADFTCTMGTPQKQTKKRHRVVEFTDYEGKATRVVTDLMNVAAEEIAEMYKSRWAIESFFRWIKQHLNVRFFTVQHPTLCSISYSRP
;
A
#
# COMPACT_ATOMS: atom_id res chain seq x y z
N MET A 1 -18.77 -31.11 0.71
CA MET A 1 -17.63 -30.18 0.93
C MET A 1 -18.20 -28.79 1.18
N PRO A 2 -18.33 -28.32 2.44
CA PRO A 2 -18.89 -27.00 2.74
C PRO A 2 -17.78 -25.96 2.66
N TRP A 3 -17.50 -25.44 1.47
CA TRP A 3 -16.36 -24.53 1.27
C TRP A 3 -16.76 -23.09 1.61
N ALA A 4 -16.09 -22.54 2.63
CA ALA A 4 -16.22 -21.19 3.18
C ALA A 4 -17.53 -20.87 3.94
N LEU A 5 -17.59 -21.17 5.24
CA LEU A 5 -18.63 -20.64 6.13
C LEU A 5 -18.27 -19.21 6.59
N TYR A 6 -19.13 -18.24 6.29
CA TYR A 6 -19.09 -16.88 6.82
C TYR A 6 -20.42 -16.64 7.56
N HIS A 7 -20.37 -16.44 8.89
CA HIS A 7 -21.50 -16.19 9.80
C HIS A 7 -22.90 -16.43 9.19
N GLY A 8 -23.43 -17.66 9.32
CA GLY A 8 -24.71 -18.06 8.73
C GLY A 8 -24.60 -18.58 7.28
N HIS A 9 -25.58 -18.22 6.43
CA HIS A 9 -25.77 -18.74 5.06
C HIS A 9 -24.89 -18.10 3.98
N ARG A 10 -23.82 -17.37 4.32
CA ARG A 10 -22.97 -16.70 3.32
C ARG A 10 -21.63 -17.42 3.20
N SER A 11 -21.16 -17.59 1.97
CA SER A 11 -19.84 -18.14 1.66
C SER A 11 -19.03 -17.08 0.92
N GLY A 12 -17.81 -16.83 1.38
CA GLY A 12 -16.96 -15.77 0.87
C GLY A 12 -15.50 -16.20 0.77
N ILE A 13 -14.94 -16.05 -0.43
CA ILE A 13 -13.51 -16.19 -0.71
C ILE A 13 -12.85 -14.80 -0.67
N LYS A 14 -11.68 -14.73 -0.06
CA LYS A 14 -10.83 -13.54 -0.01
C LYS A 14 -9.58 -13.76 -0.86
N LEU A 15 -9.43 -12.95 -1.91
CA LEU A 15 -8.29 -12.99 -2.80
C LEU A 15 -7.27 -11.94 -2.39
N HIS A 16 -6.04 -12.39 -2.19
CA HIS A 16 -4.87 -11.58 -1.88
C HIS A 16 -4.01 -11.48 -3.13
N VAL A 17 -4.05 -10.34 -3.82
CA VAL A 17 -3.42 -10.19 -5.13
C VAL A 17 -2.23 -9.22 -5.07
N SER A 18 -1.07 -9.67 -5.53
CA SER A 18 0.04 -8.82 -5.96
C SER A 18 -0.14 -8.51 -7.44
N PHE A 19 -0.19 -7.23 -7.80
CA PHE A 19 -0.49 -6.76 -9.15
C PHE A 19 0.66 -5.93 -9.70
N THR A 20 1.10 -6.20 -10.93
CA THR A 20 2.07 -5.33 -11.61
C THR A 20 1.38 -4.40 -12.60
N ASN A 21 1.77 -3.13 -12.56
CA ASN A 21 1.25 -2.13 -13.50
C ASN A 21 1.89 -2.24 -14.89
N GLU A 22 3.02 -2.91 -15.02
CA GLU A 22 3.71 -3.03 -16.32
C GLU A 22 2.97 -3.93 -17.29
N THR A 23 2.43 -5.05 -16.81
CA THR A 23 1.69 -6.01 -17.63
C THR A 23 0.18 -5.96 -17.40
N GLU A 24 -0.28 -5.13 -16.45
CA GLU A 24 -1.67 -5.08 -15.99
C GLU A 24 -2.22 -6.45 -15.54
N MET A 25 -1.34 -7.34 -15.06
CA MET A 25 -1.68 -8.70 -14.65
C MET A 25 -1.34 -8.96 -13.18
N PRO A 26 -2.09 -9.88 -12.53
CA PRO A 26 -1.70 -10.37 -11.21
C PRO A 26 -0.40 -11.19 -11.30
N LEU A 27 0.59 -10.86 -10.47
CA LEU A 27 1.83 -11.63 -10.31
C LEU A 27 1.65 -12.82 -9.37
N GLN A 28 0.86 -12.64 -8.31
CA GLN A 28 0.59 -13.66 -7.31
C GLN A 28 -0.82 -13.48 -6.77
N ILE A 29 -1.53 -14.60 -6.60
CA ILE A 29 -2.87 -14.64 -6.02
C ILE A 29 -2.85 -15.66 -4.89
N ILE A 30 -3.19 -15.24 -3.68
CA ILE A 30 -3.37 -16.12 -2.53
C ILE A 30 -4.85 -16.14 -2.14
N GLU A 31 -5.45 -17.32 -2.11
CA GLU A 31 -6.84 -17.52 -1.71
C GLU A 31 -6.94 -17.82 -0.22
N THR A 32 -7.84 -17.13 0.48
CA THR A 32 -8.17 -17.43 1.88
C THR A 32 -9.67 -17.37 2.14
N THR A 33 -10.12 -18.04 3.19
CA THR A 33 -11.53 -17.91 3.64
C THR A 33 -11.77 -16.53 4.23
N GLY A 34 -12.99 -15.98 4.07
CA GLY A 34 -13.34 -14.62 4.51
C GLY A 34 -13.15 -14.31 6.00
N LEU A 35 -12.83 -15.30 6.84
CA LEU A 35 -12.55 -15.15 8.27
C LEU A 35 -11.07 -14.82 8.58
N LYS A 36 -10.15 -15.00 7.63
CA LYS A 36 -8.71 -14.80 7.88
C LYS A 36 -8.37 -13.30 7.82
N HIS A 37 -7.68 -12.81 8.86
CA HIS A 37 -7.19 -11.42 8.90
C HIS A 37 -6.15 -11.16 7.80
N ASP A 38 -6.07 -9.92 7.30
CA ASP A 38 -5.18 -9.53 6.18
C ASP A 38 -3.72 -9.37 6.57
N GLY A 39 -3.47 -9.12 7.85
CA GLY A 39 -2.12 -8.85 8.38
C GLY A 39 -1.09 -9.95 8.07
N PRO A 40 -1.38 -11.24 8.35
CA PRO A 40 -0.46 -12.35 8.10
C PRO A 40 -0.19 -12.63 6.62
N ILE A 41 -1.19 -12.49 5.75
CA ILE A 41 -1.10 -12.87 4.33
C ILE A 41 -0.33 -11.84 3.53
N GLY A 42 -0.36 -10.57 3.95
CA GLY A 42 0.50 -9.54 3.38
C GLY A 42 1.99 -9.91 3.40
N LYS A 43 2.44 -10.75 4.36
CA LYS A 43 3.84 -11.24 4.40
C LYS A 43 4.16 -12.20 3.27
N GLU A 44 3.19 -12.98 2.80
CA GLU A 44 3.36 -13.95 1.71
C GLU A 44 3.37 -13.29 0.33
N LEU A 45 2.89 -12.04 0.23
CA LEU A 45 2.95 -11.21 -0.97
C LEU A 45 4.14 -10.24 -0.99
N GLU A 46 4.94 -10.19 0.07
CA GLU A 46 6.13 -9.33 0.13
C GLU A 46 7.23 -9.91 -0.78
N ASP A 47 7.63 -9.13 -1.78
CA ASP A 47 8.75 -9.45 -2.66
C ASP A 47 9.69 -8.25 -2.77
N THR A 48 10.95 -8.45 -2.35
CA THR A 48 11.96 -7.40 -2.27
C THR A 48 12.43 -6.91 -3.63
N ARG A 49 12.11 -7.63 -4.70
CA ARG A 49 12.39 -7.23 -6.09
C ARG A 49 11.49 -6.08 -6.54
N PHE A 50 10.35 -5.87 -5.90
CA PHE A 50 9.37 -4.86 -6.29
C PHE A 50 9.14 -3.81 -5.19
N ILE A 51 8.59 -2.66 -5.58
CA ILE A 51 8.14 -1.63 -4.64
C ILE A 51 6.72 -1.97 -4.19
N LEU A 52 6.56 -2.11 -2.88
CA LEU A 52 5.32 -2.46 -2.22
C LEU A 52 4.36 -1.27 -2.12
N VAL A 53 3.29 -1.22 -2.89
CA VAL A 53 2.28 -0.16 -2.83
C VAL A 53 1.01 -0.67 -2.13
N GLY A 54 0.56 0.04 -1.10
CA GLY A 54 -0.56 -0.43 -0.27
C GLY A 54 -1.35 0.66 0.44
N ASP A 55 -2.60 0.33 0.74
CA ASP A 55 -3.52 1.19 1.48
C ASP A 55 -3.30 1.22 2.99
N ARG A 56 -4.08 2.08 3.66
CA ARG A 56 -4.11 2.31 5.11
C ARG A 56 -4.13 1.03 5.96
N ALA A 57 -4.73 -0.05 5.47
CA ALA A 57 -4.82 -1.32 6.18
C ALA A 57 -3.46 -2.04 6.29
N TYR A 58 -2.55 -1.81 5.33
CA TYR A 58 -1.24 -2.46 5.28
C TYR A 58 -0.19 -1.76 6.15
N PHE A 59 -0.43 -0.50 6.52
CA PHE A 59 0.46 0.26 7.37
C PHE A 59 0.43 -0.24 8.83
N SER A 60 1.61 -0.58 9.35
CA SER A 60 1.89 -0.68 10.79
C SER A 60 3.32 -0.25 11.10
N ILE A 61 3.54 0.31 12.30
CA ILE A 61 4.86 0.78 12.75
C ILE A 61 5.88 -0.37 12.74
N ASP A 62 5.47 -1.57 13.16
CA ASP A 62 6.35 -2.74 13.20
C ASP A 62 6.74 -3.18 11.79
N LYS A 63 5.80 -3.15 10.82
CA LYS A 63 6.08 -3.50 9.41
C LYS A 63 7.06 -2.54 8.77
N VAL A 64 6.85 -1.23 8.88
CA VAL A 64 7.75 -0.25 8.25
C VAL A 64 9.15 -0.29 8.89
N ASN A 65 9.25 -0.53 10.20
CA ASN A 65 10.54 -0.75 10.86
C ASN A 65 11.24 -2.01 10.34
N ARG A 66 10.49 -3.09 10.10
CA ARG A 66 11.00 -4.36 9.56
C ARG A 66 11.45 -4.20 8.11
N TYR A 67 10.71 -3.49 7.26
CA TYR A 67 11.06 -3.26 5.86
C TYR A 67 12.38 -2.50 5.69
N VAL A 68 12.64 -1.52 6.56
CA VAL A 68 13.89 -0.72 6.56
C VAL A 68 15.01 -1.40 7.39
N SER A 69 14.80 -2.62 7.88
CA SER A 69 15.86 -3.41 8.51
C SER A 69 16.88 -3.84 7.46
N LYS A 70 18.13 -4.10 7.90
CA LYS A 70 19.18 -4.57 7.00
C LYS A 70 18.89 -5.97 6.44
N GLU A 71 18.07 -6.74 7.13
CA GLU A 71 17.76 -8.13 6.81
C GLU A 71 16.72 -8.25 5.68
N GLN A 72 15.67 -7.42 5.69
CA GLN A 72 14.60 -7.53 4.69
C GLN A 72 14.78 -6.56 3.51
N LYS A 73 15.18 -5.30 3.75
CA LYS A 73 15.33 -4.25 2.72
C LYS A 73 14.20 -4.24 1.67
N GLN A 74 12.96 -4.21 2.14
CA GLN A 74 11.77 -4.10 1.29
C GLN A 74 11.49 -2.62 1.02
N SER A 75 11.40 -2.23 -0.25
CA SER A 75 10.94 -0.89 -0.61
C SER A 75 9.42 -0.82 -0.67
N PHE A 76 8.85 0.32 -0.25
CA PHE A 76 7.41 0.48 -0.10
C PHE A 76 6.91 1.91 -0.29
N VAL A 77 5.63 2.04 -0.66
CA VAL A 77 4.81 3.26 -0.66
C VAL A 77 3.46 2.90 -0.02
N LEU A 78 3.28 3.25 1.25
CA LEU A 78 2.07 2.90 2.00
C LEU A 78 1.28 4.15 2.38
N ARG A 79 -0.04 4.13 2.21
CA ARG A 79 -0.88 5.22 2.70
C ARG A 79 -0.95 5.22 4.22
N LEU A 80 -0.73 6.38 4.82
CA LEU A 80 -0.85 6.58 6.25
C LEU A 80 -2.32 6.66 6.67
N LYS A 81 -2.60 6.14 7.87
CA LYS A 81 -3.89 6.37 8.55
C LYS A 81 -3.92 7.79 9.07
N ASP A 82 -5.12 8.38 9.13
CA ASP A 82 -5.24 9.80 9.44
C ASP A 82 -4.83 10.15 10.88
N ASN A 83 -4.97 9.17 11.79
CA ASN A 83 -4.68 9.27 13.21
C ASN A 83 -3.21 9.01 13.60
N ILE A 84 -2.31 8.79 12.64
CA ILE A 84 -0.89 8.57 12.95
C ILE A 84 -0.23 9.90 13.31
N GLN A 85 0.34 9.94 14.51
CA GLN A 85 1.15 11.08 14.98
C GLN A 85 2.47 11.14 14.20
N LEU A 86 2.77 12.32 13.63
CA LEU A 86 4.00 12.59 12.90
C LEU A 86 4.88 13.53 13.73
N ASN A 87 6.01 13.02 14.20
CA ASN A 87 6.88 13.70 15.15
C ASN A 87 8.18 14.15 14.47
N ARG A 88 8.76 15.26 14.96
CA ARG A 88 10.08 15.78 14.54
C ARG A 88 10.20 15.96 13.02
N LYS A 89 9.19 16.54 12.36
CA LYS A 89 9.19 16.76 10.90
C LYS A 89 10.42 17.56 10.45
N LYS A 90 11.09 17.12 9.38
CA LYS A 90 12.20 17.81 8.72
C LYS A 90 11.95 17.83 7.22
N SER A 91 11.70 19.02 6.67
CA SER A 91 11.48 19.22 5.23
C SER A 91 12.68 18.72 4.42
N LEU A 92 12.40 18.11 3.26
CA LEU A 92 13.44 17.69 2.32
C LEU A 92 13.86 18.78 1.31
N GLN A 93 13.27 19.99 1.39
CA GLN A 93 13.62 21.19 0.60
C GLN A 93 14.07 20.90 -0.85
N ARG A 94 13.19 20.24 -1.62
CA ARG A 94 13.41 19.95 -3.05
C ARG A 94 12.70 20.98 -3.92
N SER A 95 13.24 21.27 -5.10
CA SER A 95 12.53 22.04 -6.11
C SER A 95 11.24 21.32 -6.47
N ARG A 96 10.11 22.03 -6.38
CA ARG A 96 8.82 21.52 -6.84
C ARG A 96 8.57 22.03 -8.25
N PRO A 97 8.21 21.15 -9.20
CA PRO A 97 7.74 21.56 -10.51
C PRO A 97 6.51 22.47 -10.38
N GLN A 98 6.38 23.45 -11.29
CA GLN A 98 5.19 24.29 -11.35
C GLN A 98 3.97 23.42 -11.67
N GLY A 99 2.91 23.52 -10.86
CA GLY A 99 1.70 22.70 -11.02
C GLY A 99 1.74 21.32 -10.34
N SER A 100 2.77 21.00 -9.56
CA SER A 100 2.82 19.76 -8.77
C SER A 100 1.65 19.67 -7.78
N ASN A 101 1.01 18.50 -7.70
CA ASN A 101 -0.05 18.22 -6.72
C ASN A 101 0.52 17.85 -5.34
N VAL A 102 1.84 17.82 -5.18
CA VAL A 102 2.54 17.54 -3.92
C VAL A 102 2.51 18.78 -3.03
N THR A 103 1.90 18.64 -1.85
CA THR A 103 1.74 19.72 -0.87
C THR A 103 2.87 19.73 0.16
N ALA A 104 3.43 18.56 0.51
CA ALA A 104 4.55 18.47 1.44
C ALA A 104 5.46 17.26 1.17
N ASP A 105 6.76 17.43 1.40
CA ASP A 105 7.76 16.36 1.35
C ASP A 105 8.75 16.54 2.52
N PHE A 106 8.72 15.59 3.46
CA PHE A 106 9.52 15.67 4.67
C PHE A 106 9.86 14.29 5.22
N THR A 107 10.85 14.25 6.10
CA THR A 107 11.11 13.07 6.93
C THR A 107 10.54 13.27 8.33
N CYS A 108 10.05 12.22 8.96
CA CYS A 108 9.58 12.25 10.36
C CYS A 108 9.72 10.88 11.02
N THR A 109 9.62 10.86 12.36
CA THR A 109 9.27 9.63 13.08
C THR A 109 7.76 9.56 13.26
N MET A 110 7.20 8.35 13.30
CA MET A 110 5.74 8.17 13.33
C MET A 110 5.33 7.29 14.50
N GLY A 111 4.20 7.60 15.12
CA GLY A 111 3.64 6.86 16.25
C GLY A 111 3.65 7.64 17.56
N THR A 112 3.20 6.99 18.62
CA THR A 112 3.14 7.57 19.97
C THR A 112 4.50 7.43 20.66
N PRO A 113 4.77 8.16 21.75
CA PRO A 113 6.00 8.01 22.52
C PRO A 113 6.29 6.57 22.97
N GLN A 114 5.23 5.80 23.27
CA GLN A 114 5.31 4.39 23.67
C GLN A 114 5.61 3.45 22.49
N LYS A 115 5.13 3.78 21.29
CA LYS A 115 5.31 2.96 20.08
C LYS A 115 5.54 3.86 18.87
N GLN A 116 6.80 4.11 18.56
CA GLN A 116 7.24 4.92 17.42
C GLN A 116 8.18 4.17 16.49
N THR A 117 8.35 4.68 15.28
CA THR A 117 9.37 4.18 14.36
C THR A 117 10.77 4.41 14.92
N LYS A 118 11.65 3.41 14.73
CA LYS A 118 13.05 3.48 15.19
C LYS A 118 13.87 4.41 14.31
N LYS A 119 13.57 4.43 13.01
CA LYS A 119 14.18 5.30 12.01
C LYS A 119 13.21 6.39 11.57
N ARG A 120 13.77 7.43 10.94
CA ARG A 120 12.97 8.42 10.21
C ARG A 120 12.53 7.80 8.89
N HIS A 121 11.29 8.06 8.51
CA HIS A 121 10.75 7.69 7.20
C HIS A 121 10.39 8.95 6.43
N ARG A 122 10.39 8.87 5.09
CA ARG A 122 9.92 9.95 4.24
C ARG A 122 8.40 9.87 4.14
N VAL A 123 7.75 11.02 4.28
CA VAL A 123 6.32 11.19 4.11
C VAL A 123 6.11 12.24 3.03
N VAL A 124 5.31 11.85 2.03
CA VAL A 124 4.87 12.72 0.95
C VAL A 124 3.37 12.95 1.13
N GLU A 125 2.97 14.22 1.16
CA GLU A 125 1.59 14.65 1.20
C GLU A 125 1.25 15.27 -0.16
N PHE A 126 0.14 14.84 -0.75
CA PHE A 126 -0.33 15.34 -2.04
C PHE A 126 -1.85 15.35 -2.08
N THR A 127 -2.39 16.16 -2.99
CA THR A 127 -3.82 16.28 -3.22
C THR A 127 -4.22 15.44 -4.43
N ASP A 128 -5.31 14.71 -4.30
CA ASP A 128 -5.90 13.96 -5.41
C ASP A 128 -6.74 14.87 -6.33
N TYR A 129 -7.21 14.37 -7.48
CA TYR A 129 -8.07 15.14 -8.39
C TYR A 129 -9.38 15.61 -7.74
N GLU A 130 -9.86 14.87 -6.73
CA GLU A 130 -11.04 15.22 -5.93
C GLU A 130 -10.75 16.26 -4.82
N GLY A 131 -9.54 16.82 -4.75
CA GLY A 131 -9.15 17.77 -3.70
C GLY A 131 -8.84 17.10 -2.35
N LYS A 132 -8.84 15.77 -2.28
CA LYS A 132 -8.61 15.03 -1.04
C LYS A 132 -7.11 14.91 -0.75
N ALA A 133 -6.70 15.38 0.41
CA ALA A 133 -5.33 15.21 0.89
C ALA A 133 -5.04 13.73 1.22
N THR A 134 -3.97 13.21 0.63
CA THR A 134 -3.45 11.86 0.88
C THR A 134 -2.00 11.96 1.33
N ARG A 135 -1.66 11.12 2.31
CA ARG A 135 -0.32 11.05 2.90
C ARG A 135 0.21 9.65 2.73
N VAL A 136 1.38 9.52 2.13
CA VAL A 136 2.04 8.24 1.92
C VAL A 136 3.40 8.25 2.61
N VAL A 137 3.81 7.09 3.11
CA VAL A 137 5.11 6.85 3.71
C VAL A 137 5.93 5.92 2.85
N THR A 138 7.22 6.20 2.74
CA THR A 138 8.16 5.44 1.93
C THR A 138 9.57 5.44 2.51
N ASP A 139 10.36 4.42 2.13
CA ASP A 139 11.82 4.36 2.29
C ASP A 139 12.58 4.99 1.10
N LEU A 140 11.89 5.29 0.00
CA LEU A 140 12.47 5.81 -1.24
C LEU A 140 12.92 7.26 -1.07
N MET A 141 14.19 7.44 -0.74
CA MET A 141 14.78 8.78 -0.55
C MET A 141 15.19 9.43 -1.87
N ASN A 142 15.57 8.66 -2.88
CA ASN A 142 16.15 9.21 -4.12
C ASN A 142 15.12 9.49 -5.23
N VAL A 143 13.87 9.06 -5.04
CA VAL A 143 12.76 9.20 -5.99
C VAL A 143 12.11 10.58 -5.86
N ALA A 144 11.57 11.16 -6.94
CA ALA A 144 10.84 12.43 -6.86
C ALA A 144 9.55 12.28 -6.02
N ALA A 145 9.08 13.37 -5.40
CA ALA A 145 7.86 13.30 -4.58
C ALA A 145 6.62 13.03 -5.45
N GLU A 146 6.64 13.55 -6.67
CA GLU A 146 5.66 13.36 -7.73
C GLU A 146 5.57 11.90 -8.15
N GLU A 147 6.72 11.27 -8.41
CA GLU A 147 6.80 9.84 -8.75
C GLU A 147 6.25 8.97 -7.61
N ILE A 148 6.53 9.31 -6.34
CA ILE A 148 5.95 8.59 -5.19
C ILE A 148 4.43 8.73 -5.16
N ALA A 149 3.90 9.92 -5.46
CA ALA A 149 2.45 10.13 -5.55
C ALA A 149 1.84 9.32 -6.71
N GLU A 150 2.52 9.25 -7.85
CA GLU A 150 2.11 8.47 -9.01
C GLU A 150 2.14 6.97 -8.73
N MET A 151 3.21 6.45 -8.10
CA MET A 151 3.27 5.06 -7.63
C MET A 151 2.09 4.70 -6.74
N TYR A 152 1.67 5.61 -5.85
CA TYR A 152 0.48 5.35 -5.03
C TYR A 152 -0.82 5.41 -5.85
N LYS A 153 -0.95 6.33 -6.81
CA LYS A 153 -2.12 6.41 -7.71
C LYS A 153 -2.27 5.19 -8.59
N SER A 154 -1.15 4.61 -9.00
CA SER A 154 -1.04 3.37 -9.79
C SER A 154 -1.85 2.22 -9.20
N ARG A 155 -2.05 2.23 -7.87
CA ARG A 155 -2.93 1.32 -7.13
C ARG A 155 -4.36 1.25 -7.71
N TRP A 156 -4.94 2.30 -8.30
CA TRP A 156 -6.29 2.20 -8.90
C TRP A 156 -6.41 1.15 -10.01
N ALA A 157 -5.30 0.76 -10.64
CA ALA A 157 -5.29 -0.33 -11.60
C ALA A 157 -5.84 -1.63 -10.97
N ILE A 158 -5.45 -1.93 -9.72
CA ILE A 158 -5.94 -3.13 -9.03
C ILE A 158 -7.44 -3.04 -8.73
N GLU A 159 -7.97 -1.86 -8.44
CA GLU A 159 -9.40 -1.65 -8.22
C GLU A 159 -10.18 -1.85 -9.52
N SER A 160 -9.62 -1.39 -10.64
CA SER A 160 -10.17 -1.59 -11.98
C SER A 160 -10.17 -3.08 -12.36
N PHE A 161 -9.09 -3.81 -12.05
CA PHE A 161 -9.00 -5.26 -12.19
C PHE A 161 -10.08 -5.98 -11.39
N PHE A 162 -10.26 -5.65 -10.10
CA PHE A 162 -11.31 -6.26 -9.30
C PHE A 162 -12.72 -5.88 -9.73
N ARG A 163 -12.92 -4.66 -10.25
CA ARG A 163 -14.19 -4.25 -10.87
C ARG A 163 -14.48 -5.09 -12.11
N TRP A 164 -13.49 -5.30 -12.97
CA TRP A 164 -13.61 -6.16 -14.15
C TRP A 164 -13.94 -7.60 -13.78
N ILE A 165 -13.23 -8.18 -12.80
CA ILE A 165 -13.52 -9.53 -12.25
C ILE A 165 -14.98 -9.62 -11.82
N LYS A 166 -15.45 -8.68 -10.99
CA LYS A 166 -16.82 -8.71 -10.46
C LYS A 166 -17.89 -8.55 -11.55
N GLN A 167 -17.60 -7.81 -12.62
CA GLN A 167 -18.53 -7.63 -13.74
C GLN A 167 -18.64 -8.88 -14.62
N HIS A 168 -17.52 -9.58 -14.85
CA HIS A 168 -17.48 -10.71 -15.79
C HIS A 168 -17.69 -12.07 -15.12
N LEU A 169 -17.32 -12.20 -13.85
CA LEU A 169 -17.64 -13.38 -13.03
C LEU A 169 -19.00 -13.11 -12.38
N ASN A 170 -20.05 -13.68 -12.95
CA ASN A 170 -21.46 -13.54 -12.55
C ASN A 170 -21.77 -14.19 -11.18
N VAL A 171 -20.96 -13.91 -10.16
CA VAL A 171 -21.00 -14.57 -8.86
C VAL A 171 -21.70 -13.67 -7.84
N ARG A 172 -22.90 -14.08 -7.44
CA ARG A 172 -23.81 -13.32 -6.57
C ARG A 172 -23.26 -13.05 -5.14
N PHE A 173 -22.14 -13.66 -4.74
CA PHE A 173 -21.61 -13.60 -3.38
C PHE A 173 -20.08 -13.39 -3.29
N PHE A 174 -19.44 -12.76 -4.29
CA PHE A 174 -18.01 -12.40 -4.17
C PHE A 174 -17.81 -11.14 -3.33
N THR A 175 -17.57 -11.32 -2.03
CA THR A 175 -17.06 -10.24 -1.19
C THR A 175 -15.54 -10.19 -1.29
N VAL A 176 -15.01 -9.61 -2.38
CA VAL A 176 -13.57 -9.26 -2.43
C VAL A 176 -13.34 -8.12 -1.44
N GLN A 177 -12.98 -8.46 -0.21
CA GLN A 177 -12.54 -7.48 0.77
C GLN A 177 -11.03 -7.32 0.66
N HIS A 178 -10.64 -6.24 0.00
CA HIS A 178 -9.34 -5.58 0.01
C HIS A 178 -8.40 -5.83 -1.19
N PRO A 179 -8.12 -4.77 -1.99
CA PRO A 179 -7.02 -4.77 -2.94
C PRO A 179 -5.72 -4.91 -2.16
N THR A 180 -4.92 -5.91 -2.50
CA THR A 180 -4.04 -6.47 -1.48
C THR A 180 -2.63 -5.93 -1.54
N LEU A 181 -2.12 -5.63 -2.72
CA LEU A 181 -0.81 -5.04 -2.87
C LEU A 181 -0.62 -4.74 -4.35
N CYS A 182 -0.24 -3.53 -4.71
CA CYS A 182 0.30 -3.27 -6.04
C CYS A 182 1.82 -3.31 -5.91
N SER A 183 2.48 -4.12 -6.73
CA SER A 183 3.94 -4.20 -6.79
C SER A 183 4.40 -3.54 -8.08
N ILE A 184 5.29 -2.56 -7.99
CA ILE A 184 5.84 -1.90 -9.19
C ILE A 184 7.30 -2.30 -9.30
N SER A 185 7.68 -2.84 -10.45
CA SER A 185 9.08 -3.04 -10.81
C SER A 185 9.67 -1.67 -11.14
N TYR A 186 10.69 -1.26 -10.41
CA TYR A 186 11.58 -0.19 -10.84
C TYR A 186 12.98 -0.78 -10.91
N SER A 187 13.68 -0.53 -12.02
CA SER A 187 15.12 -0.76 -12.09
C SER A 187 15.76 0.05 -10.97
N ARG A 188 16.26 -0.64 -9.93
CA ARG A 188 17.04 0.01 -8.88
C ARG A 188 18.23 0.71 -9.55
N PRO A 189 18.45 2.01 -9.30
CA PRO A 189 19.65 2.68 -9.80
C PRO A 189 20.91 2.08 -9.19
#